data_AF-A0A9Q9Y4F7-F1
#
_entry.id   AF-A0A9Q9Y4F7-F1
#
_cell.length_a   1.000
_cell.length_b   1.000
_cell.length_c   1.000
_cell.angle_alpha   90.00
_cell.angle_beta   90.00
_cell.angle_gamma   90.00
#
_symmetry.space_group_name_H-M   'P 1'
#
loop_
_entity.id
_entity.type
_entity.pdbx_description
1 polymer ?
#
loop_
_entity_poly.entity_id
_entity_poly.type
_entity_poly.pdbx_seq_one_letter_code
_entity_poly.pdbx_strand_id
1 'polypeptide(L)'
;MGSPLLSVAEQLLRDLQRTYSETKQIPDDLLIALRFVFGPCALQALDLVDQRSVTCVSSPSGRDAFQVLGGSGRLYTCFTSCHYCPCPAFSFTALRRNESLMREEEESFT
;
A
#
# COMPACT_ATOMS: atom_id res chain seq x y z
N MET A 1 13.67 14.26 6.26
CA MET A 1 14.57 13.44 5.41
C MET A 1 13.94 12.07 5.32
N GLY A 2 13.51 11.63 4.14
CA GLY A 2 12.90 10.30 3.96
C GLY A 2 13.90 9.19 4.28
N SER A 3 13.42 8.05 4.76
CA SER A 3 14.29 6.90 4.99
C SER A 3 14.91 6.43 3.67
N PRO A 4 16.17 5.93 3.67
CA PRO A 4 16.81 5.43 2.45
C PRO A 4 16.01 4.30 1.80
N LEU A 5 15.24 3.56 2.60
CA LEU A 5 14.33 2.52 2.11
C LEU A 5 13.17 3.08 1.29
N LEU A 6 12.61 4.25 1.68
CA LEU A 6 11.54 4.90 0.92
C LEU A 6 12.05 5.39 -0.44
N SER A 7 13.27 5.95 -0.50
CA SER A 7 13.87 6.35 -1.78
C SER A 7 14.13 5.18 -2.72
N VAL A 8 14.55 4.03 -2.16
CA VAL A 8 14.74 2.80 -2.95
C VAL A 8 13.40 2.28 -3.46
N ALA A 9 12.37 2.28 -2.61
CA ALA A 9 11.02 1.88 -2.99
C ALA A 9 10.45 2.74 -4.14
N GLU A 10 10.57 4.06 -4.03
CA GLU A 10 10.14 4.98 -5.09
C GLU A 10 10.91 4.77 -6.39
N GLN A 11 12.24 4.60 -6.30
CA GLN A 11 13.06 4.39 -7.49
C GLN A 11 12.69 3.08 -8.19
N LEU A 12 12.48 2.02 -7.42
CA LEU A 12 12.04 0.74 -7.94
C LEU A 12 10.68 0.83 -8.65
N LEU A 13 9.71 1.57 -8.09
CA LEU A 13 8.41 1.80 -8.73
C LEU A 13 8.55 2.58 -10.04
N ARG A 14 9.45 3.59 -10.09
CA ARG A 14 9.75 4.34 -11.33
C ARG A 14 10.35 3.45 -12.41
N ASP A 15 11.30 2.59 -12.04
CA ASP A 15 11.95 1.67 -12.98
C ASP A 15 10.95 0.62 -13.50
N LEU A 16 10.11 0.07 -12.63
CA LEU A 16 9.01 -0.82 -13.00
C LEU A 16 8.04 -0.15 -13.98
N GLN A 17 7.63 1.09 -13.70
CA GLN A 17 6.75 1.84 -14.60
C GLN A 17 7.38 2.06 -15.98
N ARG A 18 8.68 2.40 -16.02
CA ARG A 18 9.41 2.60 -17.28
C ARG A 18 9.47 1.32 -18.09
N THR A 19 9.97 0.24 -17.50
CA THR A 19 10.10 -1.06 -18.17
C THR A 19 8.75 -1.56 -18.67
N TYR A 20 7.71 -1.52 -17.84
CA TYR A 20 6.38 -1.95 -18.24
C TYR A 20 5.80 -1.11 -19.39
N SER A 21 6.10 0.18 -19.43
CA SER A 21 5.64 1.06 -20.52
C SER A 21 6.27 0.68 -21.87
N GLU A 22 7.55 0.28 -21.86
CA GLU A 22 8.35 -0.06 -23.04
C GLU A 22 8.11 -1.49 -23.54
N THR A 23 8.14 -2.48 -22.65
CA THR A 23 8.11 -3.91 -23.01
C THR A 23 6.74 -4.55 -22.83
N LYS A 24 5.80 -3.89 -22.14
CA LYS A 24 4.53 -4.46 -21.65
C LYS A 24 4.69 -5.71 -20.77
N GLN A 25 5.90 -5.95 -20.25
CA GLN A 25 6.23 -7.06 -19.38
C GLN A 25 7.07 -6.57 -18.21
N ILE A 26 6.90 -7.20 -17.04
CA ILE A 26 7.74 -6.92 -15.88
C ILE A 26 8.74 -8.06 -15.76
N PRO A 27 10.06 -7.80 -15.86
CA PRO A 27 11.09 -8.83 -15.70
C PRO A 27 11.13 -9.34 -14.26
N ASP A 28 11.51 -10.62 -14.11
CA ASP A 28 11.55 -11.32 -12.82
C ASP A 28 12.44 -10.60 -11.79
N ASP A 29 13.55 -10.02 -12.22
CA ASP A 29 14.46 -9.27 -11.34
C ASP A 29 13.76 -8.09 -10.64
N LEU A 30 12.87 -7.38 -11.34
CA LEU A 30 12.08 -6.29 -10.77
C LEU A 30 11.00 -6.82 -9.83
N LEU A 31 10.39 -7.97 -10.13
CA LEU A 31 9.42 -8.62 -9.23
C LEU A 31 10.08 -9.11 -7.94
N ILE A 32 11.29 -9.67 -8.03
CA ILE A 32 12.10 -10.08 -6.89
C ILE A 32 12.47 -8.87 -6.04
N ALA A 33 12.94 -7.79 -6.65
CA ALA A 33 13.24 -6.54 -5.95
C ALA A 33 11.99 -5.96 -5.25
N LEU A 34 10.83 -6.00 -5.93
CA LEU A 34 9.56 -5.53 -5.37
C LEU A 34 9.18 -6.34 -4.14
N ARG A 35 9.33 -7.67 -4.21
CA ARG A 35 9.10 -8.57 -3.09
C ARG A 35 10.08 -8.33 -1.94
N PHE A 36 11.33 -8.01 -2.22
CA PHE A 36 12.33 -7.71 -1.20
C PHE A 36 11.99 -6.43 -0.43
N VAL A 37 11.58 -5.36 -1.13
CA VAL A 37 11.29 -4.05 -0.51
C VAL A 37 9.94 -4.04 0.22
N PHE A 38 8.89 -4.58 -0.40
CA PHE A 38 7.52 -4.51 0.13
C PHE A 38 7.06 -5.79 0.84
N GLY A 39 7.90 -6.82 0.85
CA GLY A 39 7.67 -8.06 1.58
C GLY A 39 6.40 -8.80 1.13
N PRO A 40 5.65 -9.42 2.06
CA PRO A 40 4.46 -10.24 1.75
C PRO A 40 3.37 -9.45 1.00
N CYS A 41 3.27 -8.14 1.23
CA CYS A 41 2.28 -7.26 0.61
C CYS A 41 2.44 -7.11 -0.91
N ALA A 42 3.66 -7.30 -1.46
CA ALA A 42 3.94 -7.12 -2.88
C ALA A 42 3.05 -7.99 -3.78
N LEU A 43 2.93 -9.29 -3.47
CA LEU A 43 2.08 -10.20 -4.26
C LEU A 43 0.60 -9.86 -4.15
N GLN A 44 0.13 -9.47 -2.97
CA GLN A 44 -1.28 -9.09 -2.78
C GLN A 44 -1.61 -7.80 -3.56
N ALA A 45 -0.68 -6.85 -3.59
CA ALA A 45 -0.82 -5.64 -4.38
C ALA A 45 -0.81 -5.93 -5.89
N LEU A 46 0.07 -6.83 -6.35
CA LEU A 46 0.10 -7.25 -7.76
C LEU A 46 -1.20 -7.95 -8.17
N ASP A 47 -1.73 -8.86 -7.33
CA ASP A 47 -3.00 -9.54 -7.60
C ASP A 47 -4.17 -8.55 -7.77
N LEU A 48 -4.23 -7.49 -6.96
CA LEU A 48 -5.24 -6.43 -7.12
C LEU A 48 -5.11 -5.69 -8.46
N VAL A 49 -3.88 -5.48 -8.95
CA VAL A 49 -3.62 -4.82 -10.24
C VAL A 49 -3.98 -5.76 -11.39
N ASP A 50 -3.56 -7.02 -11.32
CA ASP A 50 -3.82 -8.04 -12.35
C ASP A 50 -5.32 -8.29 -12.54
N GLN A 51 -6.08 -8.30 -11.44
CA GLN A 51 -7.54 -8.44 -11.46
C GLN A 51 -8.29 -7.14 -11.81
N ARG A 52 -7.58 -6.01 -11.99
CA ARG A 52 -8.16 -4.66 -12.18
C ARG A 52 -9.14 -4.27 -11.07
N SER A 53 -8.83 -4.70 -9.86
CA SER A 53 -9.68 -4.54 -8.67
C SER A 53 -9.49 -3.18 -7.99
N VAL A 54 -8.76 -2.24 -8.59
CA VAL A 54 -8.52 -0.89 -8.07
C VAL A 54 -9.08 0.15 -9.04
N THR A 55 -9.93 1.03 -8.53
CA THR A 55 -10.53 2.15 -9.27
C THR A 55 -10.22 3.47 -8.58
N CYS A 56 -9.68 4.43 -9.32
CA CYS A 56 -9.50 5.80 -8.81
C CYS A 56 -10.81 6.57 -8.95
N VAL A 57 -11.28 7.16 -7.86
CA VAL A 57 -12.46 8.03 -7.81
C VAL A 57 -12.00 9.43 -7.47
N SER A 58 -12.12 10.34 -8.44
CA SER A 58 -11.81 11.76 -8.26
C SER A 58 -13.07 12.57 -8.00
N SER A 59 -12.99 13.44 -7.00
CA SER A 59 -14.02 14.43 -6.69
C SER A 59 -13.78 15.70 -7.50
N PRO A 60 -14.84 16.41 -7.95
CA PRO A 60 -14.73 17.74 -8.57
C PRO A 60 -13.99 18.76 -7.68
N SER A 61 -13.89 18.50 -6.39
CA SER A 61 -13.12 19.28 -5.42
C SER A 61 -11.61 19.02 -5.45
N GLY A 62 -11.10 18.19 -6.38
CA GLY A 62 -9.68 17.83 -6.47
C GLY A 62 -9.20 16.83 -5.42
N ARG A 63 -10.10 16.06 -4.82
CA ARG A 63 -9.75 14.98 -3.87
C ARG A 63 -9.88 13.64 -4.55
N ASP A 64 -8.87 12.80 -4.42
CA ASP A 64 -8.87 11.44 -4.96
C ASP A 64 -8.99 10.40 -3.85
N ALA A 65 -9.76 9.35 -4.11
CA ALA A 65 -9.87 8.17 -3.29
C ALA A 65 -9.74 6.92 -4.17
N PHE A 66 -9.22 5.84 -3.61
CA PHE A 66 -9.06 4.58 -4.33
C PHE A 66 -10.05 3.56 -3.82
N GLN A 67 -10.94 3.08 -4.68
CA GLN A 67 -11.83 1.98 -4.37
C GLN A 67 -11.16 0.67 -4.75
N VAL A 68 -11.08 -0.25 -3.78
CA VAL A 68 -10.44 -1.55 -3.92
C VAL A 68 -11.47 -2.65 -3.69
N LEU A 69 -11.68 -3.50 -4.67
CA LEU A 69 -12.50 -4.70 -4.54
C LEU A 69 -11.65 -5.79 -3.86
N GLY A 70 -12.00 -6.16 -2.64
CA GLY A 70 -11.31 -7.25 -1.94
C GLY A 70 -11.79 -8.63 -2.41
N GLY A 71 -11.01 -9.66 -2.11
CA GLY A 71 -11.33 -11.05 -2.51
C GLY A 71 -12.66 -11.61 -2.00
N SER A 72 -13.29 -10.96 -1.01
CA SER A 72 -14.64 -11.30 -0.55
C SER A 72 -15.78 -10.64 -1.36
N GLY A 73 -15.44 -9.89 -2.42
CA GLY A 73 -16.39 -9.08 -3.20
C GLY A 73 -16.81 -7.78 -2.51
N ARG A 74 -16.24 -7.45 -1.35
CA ARG A 74 -16.48 -6.17 -0.66
C ARG A 74 -15.62 -5.06 -1.24
N LEU A 75 -16.22 -3.88 -1.43
CA LEU A 75 -15.52 -2.68 -1.86
C LEU A 75 -14.99 -1.90 -0.66
N TYR A 76 -13.72 -1.54 -0.68
CA TYR A 76 -13.04 -0.74 0.34
C TYR A 76 -12.63 0.60 -0.27
N THR A 77 -12.97 1.70 0.39
CA THR A 77 -12.53 3.04 -0.03
C THR A 77 -11.30 3.45 0.76
N CYS A 78 -10.17 3.52 0.08
CA CYS A 78 -8.87 3.91 0.61
C CYS A 78 -8.63 5.42 0.40
N PHE A 79 -8.13 6.10 1.43
CA PHE A 79 -7.79 7.51 1.37
C PHE A 79 -6.28 7.68 1.49
N THR A 80 -5.64 8.09 0.40
CA THR A 80 -4.18 8.25 0.33
C THR A 80 -3.67 9.40 1.20
N SER A 81 -4.48 10.45 1.40
CA SER A 81 -4.09 11.63 2.20
C SER A 81 -3.81 11.31 3.67
N CYS A 82 -4.45 10.28 4.23
CA CYS A 82 -4.28 9.86 5.61
C CYS A 82 -3.80 8.41 5.76
N HIS A 83 -3.37 7.78 4.66
CA HIS A 83 -2.95 6.36 4.62
C HIS A 83 -3.97 5.41 5.27
N TYR A 84 -5.27 5.68 5.09
CA TYR A 84 -6.33 4.91 5.69
C TYR A 84 -6.92 3.90 4.71
N CYS A 85 -7.10 2.67 5.18
CA CYS A 85 -7.84 1.62 4.47
C CYS A 85 -8.78 0.89 5.43
N PRO A 86 -10.08 0.72 5.12
CA PRO A 86 -11.02 0.01 5.98
C PRO A 86 -10.91 -1.53 5.87
N CYS A 87 -9.86 -2.07 5.23
CA CYS A 87 -9.71 -3.51 5.07
C CYS A 87 -9.33 -4.18 6.39
N PRO A 88 -9.74 -5.45 6.61
CA PRO A 88 -9.39 -6.18 7.83
C PRO A 88 -7.88 -6.23 8.09
N ALA A 89 -7.07 -6.39 7.04
CA ALA A 89 -5.62 -6.43 7.17
C ALA A 89 -5.04 -5.12 7.75
N PHE A 90 -5.55 -3.97 7.32
CA PHE A 90 -5.19 -2.68 7.90
C PHE A 90 -5.71 -2.54 9.31
N SER A 91 -6.99 -2.89 9.58
CA SER A 91 -7.56 -2.83 10.93
C SER A 91 -6.76 -3.67 11.93
N PHE A 92 -6.40 -4.91 11.60
CA PHE A 92 -5.59 -5.75 12.49
C PHE A 92 -4.16 -5.22 12.68
N THR A 93 -3.57 -4.62 11.65
CA THR A 93 -2.21 -4.03 11.74
C THR A 93 -2.22 -2.72 12.53
N ALA A 94 -3.24 -1.89 12.33
CA ALA A 94 -3.45 -0.63 13.04
C ALA A 94 -3.85 -0.88 14.49
N LEU A 95 -4.68 -1.89 14.79
CA LEU A 95 -5.00 -2.31 16.16
C LEU A 95 -3.77 -2.87 16.88
N ARG A 96 -2.96 -3.71 16.23
CA ARG A 96 -1.67 -4.15 16.77
C ARG A 96 -0.68 -3.00 17.00
N ARG A 97 -0.67 -1.99 16.12
CA ARG A 97 0.13 -0.78 16.31
C ARG A 97 -0.44 0.14 17.39
N ASN A 98 -1.76 0.17 17.59
CA ASN A 98 -2.39 0.88 18.70
C ASN A 98 -2.10 0.20 20.04
N GLU A 99 -1.99 -1.14 20.10
CA GLU A 99 -1.49 -1.80 21.31
C GLU A 99 -0.01 -1.47 21.62
N SER A 100 0.79 -1.14 20.59
CA SER A 100 2.15 -0.60 20.81
C SER A 100 2.21 0.90 21.08
N LEU A 101 1.16 1.67 20.76
CA LEU A 101 1.03 3.11 21.09
C LEU A 101 0.30 3.35 22.42
N MET A 102 -0.43 2.36 22.94
CA MET A 102 -1.07 2.40 24.26
C MET A 102 -0.17 1.83 25.38
N ARG A 103 1.15 1.73 25.16
CA ARG A 103 2.12 1.36 26.19
C ARG A 103 3.11 2.46 26.56
N GLU A 104 2.83 3.71 26.17
CA GLU A 104 3.67 4.87 26.54
C GLU A 104 2.91 6.01 27.24
N GLU A 105 1.70 5.75 27.79
CA GLU A 105 1.00 6.70 28.67
C GLU A 105 0.49 6.04 29.96
N GLU A 106 1.29 5.17 30.59
CA GLU A 106 0.99 4.68 31.95
C GLU A 106 2.23 4.51 32.84
N GLU A 107 3.20 5.43 32.75
CA GLU A 107 4.19 5.67 33.81
C GLU A 107 4.22 7.16 34.18
N SER A 108 3.16 7.63 34.83
CA SER A 108 3.18 8.89 35.60
C SER A 108 2.07 8.91 36.65
N PHE A 109 1.93 7.85 37.46
CA PHE A 109 1.43 8.01 38.82
C PHE A 109 1.66 6.74 39.66
N THR A 110 2.82 6.62 40.30
CA THR A 110 2.96 6.24 41.72
C THR A 110 4.33 6.72 42.19
#